data_AF-A0A8H7ADJ4-F1
#
_entry.id   AF-A0A8H7ADJ4-F1
#
_cell.length_a   1.000
_cell.length_b   1.000
_cell.length_c   1.000
_cell.angle_alpha   90.00
_cell.angle_beta   90.00
_cell.angle_gamma   90.00
#
_symmetry.space_group_name_H-M   'P 1'
#
loop_
_entity.id
_entity.type
_entity.pdbx_description
1 polymer ?
#
loop_
_entity_poly.entity_id
_entity_poly.type
_entity_poly.pdbx_seq_one_letter_code
_entity_poly.pdbx_strand_id
1 'polypeptide(L)'
;MHLPDVFESSYKGYDRYPEQLVCQGPFPLVLQTYRSRLDNVAPNLFIEDNATGHVPFRDWVDATQTFERDTVADDEQLKQRLGDHSTIDPLTLKPVGAVATKRDPKCRFIFLSAGPDGHSRQRLKTSRRMLTRILSYHQVMPDYLDLICLFGLSAQPRDLRFSCFREQTLLGDCFRRSAVPELGRSGQQFQLCYNLKAPFCSSAAAPSPKDKEWWIRKVAVHHQFDTIQGTTLWIIAKGNLEFKDLVQKMTGKTGRPEDRAFGAPQESFVSSLAIHLLHCHWSTDEWRWYIQWLEDVVDSYTDIAVSGPREKSDARYEYSTRHLQDIQYYEGKSNEAVTILEGNIEVISALRAYYQGLLGHDDFPLRNSCHQNITGFAIELDKRVYELRMQISRAKLLTRTTADTKSLILQHLQTQGTEEMETMTKNMHQIGVMAQEETIAVRIVTVVTLIYLPATFVSTFFSTDVVKYQSQSGGPDGSQDVQTSGASFSQLALDRWLELALPLTATTLSLGYIWYRIAKRKRQSLLPFFHVDARIPLR
;
A
#
# COMPACT_ATOMS: atom_id res chain seq x y z
N MET A 1 -41.44 31.55 16.28
CA MET A 1 -40.98 30.18 16.53
C MET A 1 -40.39 30.16 17.93
N HIS A 2 -41.12 29.59 18.88
CA HIS A 2 -40.65 29.20 20.19
C HIS A 2 -39.95 27.83 20.12
N LEU A 3 -38.63 27.86 19.96
CA LEU A 3 -37.81 26.65 19.97
C LEU A 3 -37.70 26.07 21.39
N PRO A 4 -37.48 24.76 21.56
CA PRO A 4 -37.14 24.19 22.86
C PRO A 4 -35.77 24.68 23.35
N ASP A 5 -35.68 25.10 24.61
CA ASP A 5 -34.45 25.63 25.22
C ASP A 5 -33.24 24.68 25.08
N VAL A 6 -33.50 23.37 25.14
CA VAL A 6 -32.46 22.33 25.00
C VAL A 6 -31.87 22.32 23.59
N PHE A 7 -32.70 22.51 22.56
CA PHE A 7 -32.22 22.61 21.18
C PHE A 7 -31.50 23.93 20.93
N GLU A 8 -32.05 25.04 21.41
CA GLU A 8 -31.44 26.35 21.25
C GLU A 8 -30.06 26.43 21.92
N SER A 9 -29.93 25.91 23.14
CA SER A 9 -28.64 25.83 23.84
C SER A 9 -27.64 24.92 23.14
N SER A 10 -28.08 23.77 22.63
CA SER A 10 -27.28 22.84 21.84
C SER A 10 -26.70 23.50 20.58
N TYR A 11 -27.57 24.17 19.80
CA TYR A 11 -27.15 24.82 18.56
C TYR A 11 -26.27 26.04 18.82
N LYS A 12 -26.56 26.84 19.85
CA LYS A 12 -25.75 28.02 20.19
C LYS A 12 -24.31 27.67 20.55
N GLY A 13 -24.03 26.51 21.13
CA GLY A 13 -22.66 26.05 21.36
C GLY A 13 -22.14 25.05 20.33
N TYR A 14 -22.52 25.22 19.05
CA TYR A 14 -22.08 24.39 17.94
C TYR A 14 -20.55 24.20 17.85
N ASP A 15 -19.75 25.15 18.34
CA ASP A 15 -18.28 25.04 18.38
C ASP A 15 -17.80 23.84 19.20
N ARG A 16 -18.60 23.40 20.18
CA ARG A 16 -18.32 22.26 21.07
C ARG A 16 -18.92 20.94 20.57
N TYR A 17 -19.47 20.90 19.35
CA TYR A 17 -19.96 19.65 18.77
C TYR A 17 -18.90 18.53 18.85
N PRO A 18 -19.26 17.29 19.24
CA PRO A 18 -20.61 16.77 19.51
C PRO A 18 -21.07 16.79 20.98
N GLU A 19 -20.38 17.50 21.89
CA GLU A 19 -20.63 17.44 23.35
C GLU A 19 -22.04 17.92 23.77
N GLN A 20 -22.67 18.76 22.95
CA GLN A 20 -23.92 19.45 23.29
C GLN A 20 -25.14 18.91 22.55
N LEU A 21 -25.06 17.74 21.91
CA LEU A 21 -26.23 17.15 21.25
C LEU A 21 -27.38 16.93 22.23
N VAL A 22 -28.61 17.12 21.76
CA VAL A 22 -29.84 17.00 22.57
C VAL A 22 -30.04 15.55 23.04
N CYS A 23 -29.85 14.58 22.14
CA CYS A 23 -29.85 13.16 22.48
C CYS A 23 -28.43 12.71 22.79
N GLN A 24 -28.04 12.77 24.07
CA GLN A 24 -26.73 12.28 24.51
C GLN A 24 -26.74 10.76 24.68
N GLY A 25 -25.72 10.10 24.13
CA GLY A 25 -25.37 8.75 24.56
C GLY A 25 -24.88 8.75 26.01
N PRO A 26 -24.83 7.58 26.68
CA PRO A 26 -24.57 7.50 28.12
C PRO A 26 -23.16 7.96 28.57
N PHE A 27 -22.21 8.21 27.65
CA PHE A 27 -20.80 8.47 27.98
C PHE A 27 -20.28 9.80 27.42
N PRO A 28 -20.30 10.89 28.22
CA PRO A 28 -19.79 12.20 27.80
C PRO A 28 -18.31 12.20 27.39
N LEU A 29 -17.50 11.33 27.99
CA LEU A 29 -16.07 11.19 27.67
C LEU A 29 -15.84 10.76 26.20
N VAL A 30 -16.75 9.97 25.65
CA VAL A 30 -16.69 9.52 24.24
C VAL A 30 -16.89 10.72 23.31
N LEU A 31 -17.83 11.61 23.63
CA LEU A 31 -18.09 12.83 22.85
C LEU A 31 -16.89 13.79 22.84
N GLN A 32 -16.19 13.92 23.98
CA GLN A 32 -14.95 14.69 24.06
C GLN A 32 -13.86 14.09 23.16
N THR A 33 -13.75 12.75 23.12
CA THR A 33 -12.79 12.06 22.25
C THR A 33 -13.06 12.34 20.78
N TYR A 34 -14.33 12.34 20.36
CA TYR A 34 -14.72 12.71 19.00
C TYR A 34 -14.33 14.14 18.64
N ARG A 35 -14.55 15.08 19.55
CA ARG A 35 -14.15 16.48 19.38
C ARG A 35 -12.64 16.61 19.23
N SER A 36 -11.86 16.03 20.14
CA SER A 36 -10.39 16.08 20.07
C SER A 36 -9.86 15.47 18.77
N ARG A 37 -10.47 14.38 18.28
CA ARG A 37 -10.12 13.78 16.98
C ARG A 37 -10.39 14.74 15.82
N LEU A 38 -11.56 15.40 15.81
CA LEU A 38 -11.91 16.38 14.79
C LEU A 38 -10.93 17.56 14.80
N ASP A 39 -10.58 18.07 15.98
CA ASP A 39 -9.68 19.21 16.13
C ASP A 39 -8.24 18.86 15.67
N ASN A 40 -7.77 17.64 15.94
CA ASN A 40 -6.48 17.14 15.46
C ASN A 40 -6.43 17.01 13.93
N VAL A 41 -7.54 16.64 13.29
CA VAL A 41 -7.60 16.39 11.83
C VAL A 41 -7.98 17.65 11.04
N ALA A 42 -8.60 18.64 11.68
CA ALA A 42 -9.13 19.85 11.06
C ALA A 42 -8.16 20.59 10.12
N PRO A 43 -6.86 20.81 10.45
CA PRO A 43 -5.93 21.53 9.57
C PRO A 43 -5.68 20.84 8.22
N ASN A 44 -5.86 19.52 8.17
CA ASN A 44 -5.68 18.73 6.96
C ASN A 44 -7.00 18.46 6.24
N LEU A 45 -8.12 18.55 6.95
CA LEU A 45 -9.45 18.21 6.45
C LEU A 45 -10.19 19.41 5.85
N PHE A 46 -10.06 20.58 6.43
CA PHE A 46 -10.82 21.78 6.06
C PHE A 46 -9.97 22.85 5.40
N ILE A 47 -10.64 23.74 4.67
CA ILE A 47 -10.07 25.03 4.27
C ILE A 47 -10.06 26.00 5.47
N GLU A 48 -9.25 27.05 5.37
CA GLU A 48 -9.24 28.13 6.35
C GLU A 48 -10.58 28.87 6.38
N ASP A 49 -10.97 29.42 7.53
CA ASP A 49 -12.28 30.07 7.69
C ASP A 49 -12.50 31.28 6.78
N ASN A 50 -11.42 31.93 6.33
CA ASN A 50 -11.47 33.07 5.41
C ASN A 50 -11.54 32.65 3.93
N ALA A 51 -11.34 31.38 3.63
CA ALA A 51 -11.36 30.87 2.26
C ALA A 51 -12.80 30.60 1.82
N THR A 52 -13.07 30.83 0.53
CA THR A 52 -14.39 30.58 -0.05
C THR A 52 -14.69 29.08 -0.06
N GLY A 53 -15.70 28.68 0.71
CA GLY A 53 -16.26 27.35 0.71
C GLY A 53 -17.08 27.06 -0.55
N HIS A 54 -17.43 25.79 -0.71
CA HIS A 54 -18.30 25.31 -1.76
C HIS A 54 -19.06 24.09 -1.22
N VAL A 55 -20.18 24.36 -0.56
CA VAL A 55 -21.08 23.34 -0.03
C VAL A 55 -22.42 23.42 -0.78
N PRO A 56 -22.66 22.54 -1.77
CA PRO A 56 -23.93 22.51 -2.48
C PRO A 56 -25.07 22.02 -1.57
N PHE A 57 -26.16 22.77 -1.60
CA PHE A 57 -27.44 22.42 -1.00
C PHE A 57 -28.46 22.12 -2.08
N ARG A 58 -29.32 21.15 -1.80
CA ARG A 58 -30.48 20.84 -2.64
C ARG A 58 -31.67 20.60 -1.73
N ASP A 59 -32.57 21.58 -1.70
CA ASP A 59 -33.74 21.56 -0.82
C ASP A 59 -35.01 21.34 -1.64
N TRP A 60 -35.92 20.54 -1.10
CA TRP A 60 -37.26 20.36 -1.66
C TRP A 60 -38.14 21.58 -1.35
N VAL A 61 -38.79 22.11 -2.38
CA VAL A 61 -39.70 23.24 -2.26
C VAL A 61 -41.14 22.78 -2.50
N ASP A 62 -41.96 22.81 -1.45
CA ASP A 62 -43.35 22.33 -1.50
C ASP A 62 -44.20 23.10 -2.52
N ALA A 63 -43.96 24.42 -2.67
CA ALA A 63 -44.74 25.28 -3.56
C ALA A 63 -44.60 24.90 -5.05
N THR A 64 -43.41 24.48 -5.47
CA THR A 64 -43.12 24.14 -6.86
C THR A 64 -43.04 22.64 -7.09
N GLN A 65 -43.07 21.83 -6.03
CA GLN A 65 -42.79 20.38 -6.06
C GLN A 65 -41.50 20.05 -6.82
N THR A 66 -40.48 20.88 -6.62
CA THR A 66 -39.18 20.75 -7.29
C THR A 66 -38.05 21.01 -6.30
N PHE A 67 -36.85 20.60 -6.69
CA PHE A 67 -35.64 20.87 -5.94
C PHE A 67 -34.99 22.18 -6.38
N GLU A 68 -34.74 23.06 -5.41
CA GLU A 68 -33.90 24.24 -5.58
C GLU A 68 -32.41 23.84 -5.48
N ARG A 69 -31.55 24.57 -6.20
CA ARG A 69 -30.10 24.30 -6.24
C ARG A 69 -29.37 25.54 -5.78
N ASP A 70 -28.69 25.44 -4.65
CA ASP A 70 -27.89 26.52 -4.10
C ASP A 70 -26.51 26.02 -3.70
N THR A 71 -25.56 26.93 -3.59
CA THR A 71 -24.21 26.64 -3.09
C THR A 71 -23.86 27.67 -2.04
N VAL A 72 -23.51 27.19 -0.86
CA VAL A 72 -23.13 28.03 0.28
C VAL A 72 -21.62 28.20 0.28
N ALA A 73 -21.18 29.45 0.23
CA ALA A 73 -19.76 29.80 0.13
C ALA A 73 -19.11 30.21 1.46
N ASP A 74 -19.89 30.73 2.40
CA ASP A 74 -19.38 31.25 3.68
C ASP A 74 -20.34 30.93 4.85
N ASP A 75 -19.88 31.18 6.08
CA ASP A 75 -20.66 30.93 7.30
C ASP A 75 -21.89 31.85 7.43
N GLU A 76 -21.87 33.06 6.86
CA GLU A 76 -23.00 33.99 6.95
C GLU A 76 -24.14 33.59 5.99
N GLN A 77 -23.83 33.15 4.78
CA GLN A 77 -24.77 32.51 3.86
C GLN A 77 -25.36 31.24 4.48
N LEU A 78 -24.53 30.45 5.18
CA LEU A 78 -25.01 29.27 5.90
C LEU A 78 -26.01 29.67 6.99
N LYS A 79 -25.69 30.69 7.80
CA LYS A 79 -26.59 31.22 8.82
C LYS A 79 -27.91 31.70 8.23
N GLN A 80 -27.86 32.51 7.17
CA GLN A 80 -29.05 32.98 6.47
C GLN A 80 -29.91 31.82 5.92
N ARG A 81 -29.28 30.75 5.43
CA ARG A 81 -29.98 29.56 4.94
C ARG A 81 -30.67 28.79 6.07
N LEU A 82 -29.99 28.62 7.20
CA LEU A 82 -30.53 27.94 8.39
C LEU A 82 -31.52 28.81 9.18
N GLY A 83 -31.74 30.08 8.80
CA GLY A 83 -32.58 31.01 9.55
C GLY A 83 -31.94 31.44 10.87
N ASP A 84 -30.62 31.45 10.93
CA ASP A 84 -29.85 31.91 12.07
C ASP A 84 -29.54 33.40 11.92
N HIS A 85 -30.20 34.23 12.73
CA HIS A 85 -29.95 35.67 12.82
C HIS A 85 -29.17 36.03 14.08
N SER A 86 -28.56 35.05 14.75
CA SER A 86 -27.77 35.29 15.94
C SER A 86 -26.48 36.04 15.62
N THR A 87 -26.11 36.95 16.52
CA THR A 87 -24.85 37.69 16.52
C THR A 87 -24.11 37.37 17.80
N ILE A 88 -22.78 37.43 17.76
CA ILE A 88 -21.97 37.29 18.98
C ILE A 88 -22.05 38.63 19.69
N ASP A 89 -22.58 38.64 20.91
CA ASP A 89 -22.57 39.84 21.74
C ASP A 89 -21.11 40.20 22.08
N PRO A 90 -20.63 41.39 21.71
CA PRO A 90 -19.24 41.80 21.93
C PRO A 90 -18.84 41.87 23.41
N LEU A 91 -19.80 41.98 24.33
CA LEU A 91 -19.53 42.08 25.77
C LEU A 91 -19.49 40.71 26.45
N THR A 92 -20.38 39.80 26.08
CA THR A 92 -20.50 38.47 26.72
C THR A 92 -19.84 37.35 25.94
N LEU A 93 -19.43 37.61 24.69
CA LEU A 93 -18.92 36.63 23.72
C LEU A 93 -19.88 35.44 23.51
N LYS A 94 -21.16 35.61 23.85
CA LYS A 94 -22.20 34.60 23.67
C LYS A 94 -23.06 34.93 22.45
N PRO A 95 -23.57 33.93 21.75
CA PRO A 95 -24.52 34.15 20.65
C PRO A 95 -25.87 34.62 21.22
N VAL A 96 -26.29 35.82 20.79
CA VAL A 96 -27.55 36.47 21.14
C VAL A 96 -28.37 36.66 19.86
N GLY A 97 -29.68 36.45 19.94
CA GLY A 97 -30.60 36.55 18.80
C GLY A 97 -31.31 35.24 18.46
N ALA A 98 -32.29 35.34 17.56
CA ALA A 98 -33.10 34.21 17.13
C ALA A 98 -32.28 33.26 16.25
N VAL A 99 -32.25 32.00 16.63
CA VAL A 99 -31.67 30.90 15.86
C VAL A 99 -32.78 30.12 15.17
N ALA A 100 -32.48 29.47 14.04
CA ALA A 100 -33.39 28.52 13.36
C ALA A 100 -34.82 29.03 13.11
N THR A 101 -34.96 30.20 12.47
CA THR A 101 -36.27 30.83 12.15
C THR A 101 -36.98 30.22 10.94
N LYS A 102 -36.31 29.33 10.21
CA LYS A 102 -36.83 28.69 8.99
C LYS A 102 -37.14 27.23 9.27
N ARG A 103 -38.34 26.79 8.88
CA ARG A 103 -38.74 25.38 8.93
C ARG A 103 -37.85 24.54 8.00
N ASP A 104 -37.55 23.30 8.39
CA ASP A 104 -36.79 22.42 7.51
C ASP A 104 -37.62 21.99 6.30
N PRO A 105 -37.01 21.93 5.10
CA PRO A 105 -37.67 21.39 3.91
C PRO A 105 -37.92 19.89 4.08
N LYS A 106 -38.90 19.34 3.35
CA LYS A 106 -39.21 17.90 3.39
C LYS A 106 -38.02 17.02 3.05
N CYS A 107 -37.15 17.46 2.14
CA CYS A 107 -35.92 16.75 1.80
C CYS A 107 -34.78 17.75 1.59
N ARG A 108 -33.65 17.50 2.24
CA ARG A 108 -32.42 18.29 2.11
C ARG A 108 -31.24 17.40 1.80
N PHE A 109 -30.50 17.72 0.75
CA PHE A 109 -29.18 17.15 0.47
C PHE A 109 -28.09 18.21 0.70
N ILE A 110 -27.07 17.83 1.46
CA ILE A 110 -25.87 18.62 1.73
C ILE A 110 -24.68 17.82 1.19
N PHE A 111 -23.94 18.41 0.25
CA PHE A 111 -22.78 17.75 -0.35
C PHE A 111 -21.48 18.36 0.19
N LEU A 112 -20.65 17.52 0.80
CA LEU A 112 -19.31 17.90 1.24
C LEU A 112 -18.30 17.37 0.21
N SER A 113 -17.59 18.26 -0.48
CA SER A 113 -16.61 17.85 -1.49
C SER A 113 -15.35 18.68 -1.50
N ALA A 114 -14.31 18.18 -2.17
CA ALA A 114 -13.08 18.93 -2.43
C ALA A 114 -13.17 19.76 -3.74
N GLY A 115 -14.35 19.82 -4.37
CA GLY A 115 -14.60 20.54 -5.63
C GLY A 115 -15.05 19.63 -6.77
N PRO A 116 -15.28 20.18 -7.98
CA PRO A 116 -15.71 19.41 -9.16
C PRO A 116 -14.71 18.31 -9.56
N ASP A 117 -13.43 18.67 -9.68
CA ASP A 117 -12.32 17.75 -10.01
C ASP A 117 -11.59 17.24 -8.76
N GLY A 118 -12.24 17.37 -7.60
CA GLY A 118 -11.66 17.02 -6.31
C GLY A 118 -11.56 15.50 -6.09
N HIS A 119 -10.65 15.09 -5.23
CA HIS A 119 -10.54 13.70 -4.78
C HIS A 119 -10.45 13.62 -3.25
N SER A 120 -10.65 12.43 -2.69
CA SER A 120 -10.75 12.22 -1.23
C SER A 120 -9.52 12.66 -0.41
N ARG A 121 -8.36 12.81 -1.07
CA ARG A 121 -7.09 13.26 -0.48
C ARG A 121 -6.87 14.78 -0.46
N GLN A 122 -7.88 15.57 -0.84
CA GLN A 122 -7.82 17.03 -0.78
C GLN A 122 -8.66 17.52 0.41
N ARG A 123 -8.38 18.75 0.87
CA ARG A 123 -9.22 19.44 1.84
C ARG A 123 -10.64 19.58 1.28
N LEU A 124 -11.64 19.32 2.13
CA LEU A 124 -13.02 19.63 1.81
C LEU A 124 -13.17 21.15 1.70
N LYS A 125 -13.94 21.62 0.72
CA LYS A 125 -14.26 23.04 0.53
C LYS A 125 -15.31 23.51 1.55
N THR A 126 -15.09 23.22 2.81
CA THR A 126 -15.89 23.66 3.94
C THR A 126 -14.95 23.97 5.10
N SER A 127 -15.32 24.93 5.95
CA SER A 127 -14.54 25.23 7.14
C SER A 127 -15.00 24.38 8.33
N ARG A 128 -14.13 24.28 9.35
CA ARG A 128 -14.45 23.57 10.60
C ARG A 128 -15.72 24.14 11.25
N ARG A 129 -15.87 25.46 11.22
CA ARG A 129 -17.01 26.19 11.78
C ARG A 129 -18.31 25.88 11.03
N MET A 130 -18.27 25.92 9.70
CA MET A 130 -19.42 25.59 8.85
C MET A 130 -19.90 24.15 9.08
N LEU A 131 -18.98 23.19 9.10
CA LEU A 131 -19.35 21.79 9.32
C LEU A 131 -20.03 21.61 10.68
N THR A 132 -19.44 22.10 11.77
CA THR A 132 -20.05 21.89 13.09
C THR A 132 -21.34 22.66 13.30
N ARG A 133 -21.54 23.79 12.61
CA ARG A 133 -22.84 24.46 12.56
C ARG A 133 -23.89 23.57 11.88
N ILE A 134 -23.57 22.97 10.72
CA ILE A 134 -24.46 22.03 10.01
C ILE A 134 -24.80 20.84 10.90
N LEU A 135 -23.79 20.18 11.48
CA LEU A 135 -23.99 18.98 12.29
C LEU A 135 -24.78 19.26 13.58
N SER A 136 -24.53 20.41 14.23
CA SER A 136 -25.27 20.82 15.44
C SER A 136 -26.70 21.24 15.11
N TYR A 137 -26.93 21.98 14.01
CA TYR A 137 -28.27 22.39 13.62
C TYR A 137 -29.18 21.19 13.35
N HIS A 138 -28.64 20.18 12.66
CA HIS A 138 -29.37 18.97 12.30
C HIS A 138 -29.36 17.87 13.37
N GLN A 139 -28.58 18.05 14.45
CA GLN A 139 -28.41 17.06 15.53
C GLN A 139 -27.90 15.71 15.00
N VAL A 140 -26.88 15.77 14.15
CA VAL A 140 -26.25 14.61 13.50
C VAL A 140 -25.53 13.76 14.54
N MET A 141 -25.60 12.44 14.42
CA MET A 141 -24.91 11.51 15.32
C MET A 141 -23.38 11.72 15.30
N PRO A 142 -22.69 11.57 16.45
CA PRO A 142 -21.24 11.75 16.55
C PRO A 142 -20.46 10.80 15.65
N ASP A 143 -20.95 9.57 15.47
CA ASP A 143 -20.31 8.51 14.70
C ASP A 143 -20.01 8.90 13.24
N TYR A 144 -20.74 9.89 12.69
CA TYR A 144 -20.46 10.40 11.36
C TYR A 144 -19.05 11.01 11.24
N LEU A 145 -18.49 11.54 12.33
CA LEU A 145 -17.16 12.14 12.35
C LEU A 145 -16.06 11.13 11.98
N ASP A 146 -16.23 9.85 12.32
CA ASP A 146 -15.26 8.81 11.95
C ASP A 146 -15.19 8.63 10.43
N LEU A 147 -16.34 8.74 9.76
CA LEU A 147 -16.43 8.67 8.30
C LEU A 147 -15.87 9.93 7.62
N ILE A 148 -16.12 11.11 8.20
CA ILE A 148 -15.59 12.38 7.69
C ILE A 148 -14.07 12.46 7.84
N CYS A 149 -13.51 11.92 8.93
CA CYS A 149 -12.06 11.87 9.16
C CYS A 149 -11.29 11.03 8.12
N LEU A 150 -12.00 10.25 7.29
CA LEU A 150 -11.41 9.53 6.16
C LEU A 150 -10.96 10.49 5.03
N PHE A 151 -11.46 11.72 5.00
CA PHE A 151 -11.12 12.73 3.99
C PHE A 151 -10.00 13.66 4.46
N GLY A 152 -9.48 14.49 3.54
CA GLY A 152 -8.46 15.49 3.82
C GLY A 152 -7.09 15.17 3.22
N LEU A 153 -6.15 16.10 3.39
CA LEU A 153 -4.79 16.00 2.86
C LEU A 153 -4.06 14.76 3.37
N SER A 154 -3.65 13.91 2.44
CA SER A 154 -2.81 12.76 2.73
C SER A 154 -2.05 12.28 1.49
N ALA A 155 -0.79 11.91 1.67
CA ALA A 155 0.05 11.35 0.61
C ALA A 155 -0.42 9.94 0.20
N GLN A 156 -0.82 9.11 1.17
CA GLN A 156 -1.36 7.77 0.95
C GLN A 156 -2.87 7.73 1.20
N PRO A 157 -3.61 6.81 0.55
CA PRO A 157 -5.02 6.62 0.84
C PRO A 157 -5.21 6.23 2.31
N ARG A 158 -5.83 7.11 3.11
CA ARG A 158 -6.13 6.80 4.51
C ARG A 158 -7.19 5.72 4.60
N ASP A 159 -6.86 4.69 5.36
CA ASP A 159 -7.77 3.69 5.91
C ASP A 159 -8.80 3.15 4.91
N LEU A 160 -8.31 2.65 3.77
CA LEU A 160 -9.15 1.99 2.77
C LEU A 160 -9.79 0.70 3.31
N ARG A 161 -9.30 0.16 4.44
CA ARG A 161 -9.81 -1.05 5.08
C ARG A 161 -10.97 -0.76 6.03
N PHE A 162 -11.07 0.45 6.56
CA PHE A 162 -12.18 0.83 7.41
C PHE A 162 -13.50 0.94 6.64
N SER A 163 -14.39 -0.01 6.88
CA SER A 163 -15.78 0.02 6.47
C SER A 163 -16.65 0.03 7.71
N CYS A 164 -17.72 0.80 7.71
CA CYS A 164 -18.50 1.03 8.91
C CYS A 164 -19.95 1.33 8.55
N PHE A 165 -20.85 0.76 9.36
CA PHE A 165 -22.26 1.09 9.42
C PHE A 165 -22.61 1.38 10.88
N ARG A 166 -23.35 2.46 11.10
CA ARG A 166 -23.79 2.95 12.42
C ARG A 166 -25.23 3.40 12.29
N GLU A 167 -26.01 3.07 13.30
CA GLU A 167 -27.44 3.37 13.37
C GLU A 167 -27.76 4.00 14.71
N GLN A 168 -28.74 4.90 14.69
CA GLN A 168 -29.34 5.47 15.89
C GLN A 168 -30.85 5.56 15.65
N THR A 169 -31.63 4.79 16.39
CA THR A 169 -33.08 4.68 16.22
C THR A 169 -33.79 5.28 17.43
N LEU A 170 -34.57 6.33 17.20
CA LEU A 170 -35.32 7.07 18.21
C LEU A 170 -36.80 7.03 17.84
N LEU A 171 -37.46 5.88 18.00
CA LEU A 171 -38.88 5.71 17.62
C LEU A 171 -39.84 5.76 18.80
N GLY A 172 -39.37 5.43 20.01
CA GLY A 172 -40.21 5.35 21.20
C GLY A 172 -40.70 6.71 21.71
N ASP A 173 -41.81 6.69 22.46
CA ASP A 173 -42.48 7.89 22.98
C ASP A 173 -41.62 8.72 23.96
N CYS A 174 -40.62 8.11 24.60
CA CYS A 174 -39.69 8.82 25.49
C CYS A 174 -38.84 9.90 24.78
N PHE A 175 -38.72 9.82 23.44
CA PHE A 175 -37.91 10.75 22.64
C PHE A 175 -38.69 11.97 22.13
N ARG A 176 -39.99 12.09 22.44
CA ARG A 176 -40.77 13.31 22.12
C ARG A 176 -40.20 14.59 22.74
N ARG A 177 -39.36 14.48 23.78
CA ARG A 177 -38.64 15.64 24.37
C ARG A 177 -37.63 16.27 23.40
N SER A 178 -37.19 15.54 22.38
CA SER A 178 -36.33 16.03 21.31
C SER A 178 -37.10 16.57 20.10
N ALA A 179 -38.43 16.60 20.17
CA ALA A 179 -39.27 17.15 19.11
C ALA A 179 -39.05 18.66 18.99
N VAL A 180 -38.94 19.14 17.75
CA VAL A 180 -38.91 20.56 17.42
C VAL A 180 -39.98 20.80 16.36
N PRO A 181 -41.27 20.89 16.75
CA PRO A 181 -42.38 20.92 15.80
C PRO A 181 -42.31 22.09 14.82
N GLU A 182 -41.76 23.21 15.25
CA GLU A 182 -41.61 24.43 14.47
C GLU A 182 -40.65 24.28 13.29
N LEU A 183 -39.65 23.41 13.44
CA LEU A 183 -38.76 23.00 12.36
C LEU A 183 -39.32 21.84 11.54
N GLY A 184 -40.47 21.28 11.91
CA GLY A 184 -41.04 20.09 11.27
C GLY A 184 -40.35 18.80 11.73
N ARG A 185 -39.86 18.75 12.97
CA ARG A 185 -39.22 17.58 13.59
C ARG A 185 -40.11 17.01 14.68
N SER A 186 -40.56 15.77 14.53
CA SER A 186 -41.42 15.06 15.47
C SER A 186 -40.67 14.49 16.67
N GLY A 187 -39.34 14.38 16.58
CA GLY A 187 -38.51 13.68 17.57
C GLY A 187 -38.49 12.15 17.38
N GLN A 188 -39.39 11.59 16.57
CA GLN A 188 -39.36 10.20 16.15
C GLN A 188 -38.61 10.07 14.82
N GLN A 189 -37.38 9.58 14.90
CA GLN A 189 -36.51 9.52 13.74
C GLN A 189 -35.51 8.39 13.88
N PHE A 190 -34.91 8.02 12.75
CA PHE A 190 -33.69 7.25 12.76
C PHE A 190 -32.60 7.96 11.96
N GLN A 191 -31.36 7.67 12.34
CA GLN A 191 -30.17 8.16 11.68
C GLN A 191 -29.30 6.96 11.29
N LEU A 192 -28.73 7.00 10.10
CA LEU A 192 -27.82 6.01 9.55
C LEU A 192 -26.55 6.69 9.06
N CYS A 193 -25.41 6.07 9.34
CA CYS A 193 -24.10 6.51 8.89
C CYS A 193 -23.37 5.33 8.29
N TYR A 194 -22.87 5.46 7.07
CA TYR A 194 -22.05 4.42 6.48
C TYR A 194 -21.11 4.95 5.39
N ASN A 195 -20.11 4.15 5.06
CA ASN A 195 -19.25 4.39 3.90
C ASN A 195 -19.30 3.26 2.88
N LEU A 196 -19.14 3.62 1.62
CA LEU A 196 -19.01 2.68 0.51
C LEU A 196 -17.83 3.09 -0.38
N LYS A 197 -17.28 2.12 -1.10
CA LYS A 197 -16.10 2.30 -1.94
C LYS A 197 -16.31 1.69 -3.33
N ALA A 198 -15.75 2.33 -4.34
CA ALA A 198 -15.79 1.84 -5.72
C ALA A 198 -14.49 2.19 -6.46
N PRO A 199 -14.02 1.34 -7.37
CA PRO A 199 -12.89 1.63 -8.23
C PRO A 199 -13.27 2.63 -9.32
N PHE A 200 -12.27 3.36 -9.82
CA PHE A 200 -12.41 4.27 -10.93
C PHE A 200 -11.14 4.25 -11.77
N CYS A 201 -11.28 4.13 -13.08
CA CYS A 201 -10.17 4.19 -14.02
C CYS A 201 -9.94 5.63 -14.46
N SER A 202 -8.75 6.18 -14.17
CA SER A 202 -8.38 7.53 -14.62
C SER A 202 -7.88 7.55 -16.06
N SER A 203 -7.25 6.46 -16.53
CA SER A 203 -6.66 6.36 -17.86
C SER A 203 -7.28 5.21 -18.67
N ALA A 204 -8.59 5.27 -18.89
CA ALA A 204 -9.32 4.24 -19.64
C ALA A 204 -8.80 4.04 -21.08
N ALA A 205 -8.24 5.09 -21.69
CA ALA A 205 -7.71 5.08 -23.06
C ALA A 205 -6.28 4.52 -23.20
N ALA A 206 -5.63 4.08 -22.13
CA ALA A 206 -4.25 3.60 -22.20
C ALA A 206 -4.14 2.29 -23.04
N PRO A 207 -3.11 2.16 -23.91
CA PRO A 207 -3.00 1.06 -24.86
C PRO A 207 -2.58 -0.25 -24.19
N SER A 208 -1.74 -0.20 -23.16
CA SER A 208 -1.33 -1.37 -22.41
C SER A 208 -2.11 -1.48 -21.08
N PRO A 209 -2.35 -2.69 -20.56
CA PRO A 209 -2.94 -2.85 -19.24
C PRO A 209 -2.03 -2.26 -18.15
N LYS A 210 -0.70 -2.31 -18.29
CA LYS A 210 0.23 -1.79 -17.27
C LYS A 210 0.18 -0.27 -17.10
N ASP A 211 -0.21 0.45 -18.16
CA ASP A 211 -0.33 1.92 -18.14
C ASP A 211 -1.70 2.43 -17.62
N LYS A 212 -2.64 1.51 -17.33
CA LYS A 212 -3.94 1.88 -16.78
C LYS A 212 -3.83 2.19 -15.29
N GLU A 213 -4.29 3.37 -14.91
CA GLU A 213 -4.31 3.84 -13.53
C GLU A 213 -5.71 3.71 -12.92
N TRP A 214 -5.80 2.87 -11.89
CA TRP A 214 -7.02 2.60 -11.15
C TRP A 214 -6.94 3.11 -9.72
N TRP A 215 -7.95 3.89 -9.33
CA TRP A 215 -8.01 4.53 -8.02
C TRP A 215 -9.28 4.10 -7.30
N ILE A 216 -9.20 3.83 -6.00
CA ILE A 216 -10.39 3.56 -5.19
C ILE A 216 -10.95 4.87 -4.65
N ARG A 217 -12.21 5.14 -4.99
CA ARG A 217 -12.99 6.25 -4.46
C ARG A 217 -13.84 5.79 -3.29
N LYS A 218 -14.10 6.70 -2.35
CA LYS A 218 -14.94 6.46 -1.18
C LYS A 218 -15.99 7.54 -1.03
N VAL A 219 -17.13 7.16 -0.48
CA VAL A 219 -18.23 8.05 -0.08
C VAL A 219 -18.55 7.79 1.38
N ALA A 220 -18.80 8.86 2.14
CA ALA A 220 -19.41 8.79 3.46
C ALA A 220 -20.80 9.39 3.39
N VAL A 221 -21.78 8.68 3.93
CA VAL A 221 -23.18 9.05 3.87
C VAL A 221 -23.73 9.09 5.28
N HIS A 222 -24.37 10.21 5.61
CA HIS A 222 -25.29 10.33 6.72
C HIS A 222 -26.70 10.51 6.18
N HIS A 223 -27.63 9.74 6.70
CA HIS A 223 -29.05 9.83 6.39
C HIS A 223 -29.84 9.94 7.69
N GLN A 224 -30.79 10.86 7.73
CA GLN A 224 -31.72 11.02 8.84
C GLN A 224 -33.13 11.11 8.28
N PHE A 225 -34.05 10.38 8.91
CA PHE A 225 -35.44 10.29 8.46
C PHE A 225 -36.40 10.39 9.64
N ASP A 226 -37.32 11.36 9.58
CA ASP A 226 -38.42 11.53 10.53
C ASP A 226 -39.63 10.70 10.11
N THR A 227 -40.02 9.72 10.94
CA THR A 227 -41.05 8.74 10.58
C THR A 227 -42.47 9.29 10.59
N ILE A 228 -42.69 10.44 11.23
CA ILE A 228 -44.01 11.07 11.36
C ILE A 228 -44.17 12.17 10.32
N GLN A 229 -43.20 13.08 10.22
CA GLN A 229 -43.27 14.22 9.31
C GLN A 229 -42.79 13.89 7.90
N GLY A 230 -42.02 12.81 7.73
CA GLY A 230 -41.39 12.46 6.45
C GLY A 230 -40.22 13.36 6.07
N THR A 231 -39.67 14.10 7.03
CA THR A 231 -38.53 15.00 6.82
C THR A 231 -37.26 14.18 6.65
N THR A 232 -36.55 14.38 5.53
CA THR A 232 -35.35 13.64 5.16
C THR A 232 -34.14 14.56 5.07
N LEU A 233 -33.03 14.17 5.67
CA LEU A 233 -31.74 14.84 5.53
C LEU A 233 -30.68 13.85 5.04
N TRP A 234 -29.92 14.29 4.05
CA TRP A 234 -28.75 13.60 3.53
C TRP A 234 -27.53 14.50 3.64
N ILE A 235 -26.47 14.01 4.28
CA ILE A 235 -25.14 14.63 4.20
C ILE A 235 -24.22 13.63 3.54
N ILE A 236 -23.74 13.98 2.34
CA ILE A 236 -22.94 13.09 1.50
C ILE A 236 -21.57 13.72 1.31
N ALA A 237 -20.54 13.08 1.86
CA ALA A 237 -19.15 13.46 1.65
C ALA A 237 -18.50 12.60 0.57
N LYS A 238 -18.00 13.25 -0.50
CA LYS A 238 -17.24 12.62 -1.58
C LYS A 238 -16.25 13.60 -2.16
N GLY A 239 -15.10 13.10 -2.63
CA GLY A 239 -14.04 13.95 -3.19
C GLY A 239 -14.51 14.87 -4.32
N ASN A 240 -15.32 14.35 -5.24
CA ASN A 240 -15.88 15.08 -6.38
C ASN A 240 -17.42 15.26 -6.24
N LEU A 241 -18.04 15.89 -7.23
CA LEU A 241 -19.48 16.16 -7.27
C LEU A 241 -20.32 15.09 -7.98
N GLU A 242 -19.77 13.91 -8.24
CA GLU A 242 -20.45 12.83 -8.97
C GLU A 242 -21.80 12.44 -8.34
N PHE A 243 -21.87 12.29 -7.01
CA PHE A 243 -23.14 11.98 -6.35
C PHE A 243 -24.14 13.14 -6.40
N LYS A 244 -23.67 14.39 -6.39
CA LYS A 244 -24.56 15.55 -6.59
C LYS A 244 -25.25 15.42 -7.95
N ASP A 245 -24.49 15.11 -8.99
CA ASP A 245 -25.03 14.98 -10.35
C ASP A 245 -25.96 13.77 -10.50
N LEU A 246 -25.61 12.63 -9.89
CA LEU A 246 -26.46 11.43 -9.88
C LEU A 246 -27.78 11.68 -9.15
N VAL A 247 -27.73 12.24 -7.93
CA VAL A 247 -28.93 12.60 -7.16
C VAL A 247 -29.75 13.64 -7.91
N GLN A 248 -29.12 14.59 -8.61
CA GLN A 248 -29.81 15.57 -9.43
C GLN A 248 -30.53 14.96 -10.63
N LYS A 249 -29.96 13.93 -11.26
CA LYS A 249 -30.60 13.18 -12.35
C LYS A 249 -31.77 12.35 -11.84
N MET A 250 -31.61 11.68 -10.70
CA MET A 250 -32.65 10.86 -10.06
C MET A 250 -33.82 11.71 -9.54
N THR A 251 -33.54 12.84 -8.92
CA THR A 251 -34.59 13.76 -8.42
C THR A 251 -35.03 14.79 -9.47
N GLY A 252 -34.55 14.65 -10.71
CA GLY A 252 -34.84 15.56 -11.82
C GLY A 252 -36.05 15.11 -12.64
N LYS A 253 -36.24 15.74 -13.80
CA LYS A 253 -37.32 15.41 -14.74
C LYS A 253 -37.22 13.99 -15.29
N THR A 254 -36.00 13.49 -15.43
CA THR A 254 -35.63 12.17 -15.97
C THR A 254 -35.80 11.02 -14.98
N GLY A 255 -35.90 11.32 -13.68
CA GLY A 255 -36.07 10.30 -12.65
C GLY A 255 -37.48 9.72 -12.61
N ARG A 256 -37.61 8.56 -11.98
CA ARG A 256 -38.93 7.95 -11.80
C ARG A 256 -39.78 8.83 -10.88
N PRO A 257 -41.10 8.93 -11.11
CA PRO A 257 -41.99 9.70 -10.24
C PRO A 257 -41.93 9.27 -8.77
N GLU A 258 -41.80 7.97 -8.52
CA GLU A 258 -41.69 7.37 -7.18
C GLU A 258 -40.41 7.77 -6.42
N ASP A 259 -39.31 8.04 -7.14
CA ASP A 259 -38.00 8.39 -6.56
C ASP A 259 -37.87 9.90 -6.22
N ARG A 260 -38.88 10.70 -6.58
CA ARG A 260 -38.88 12.17 -6.42
C ARG A 260 -40.11 12.71 -5.68
N ALA A 261 -40.88 11.83 -5.04
CA ALA A 261 -42.09 12.20 -4.31
C ALA A 261 -41.78 12.38 -2.83
N PHE A 262 -42.01 13.60 -2.31
CA PHE A 262 -41.75 13.98 -0.91
C PHE A 262 -42.98 14.60 -0.23
N GLY A 263 -44.17 14.41 -0.79
CA GLY A 263 -45.40 15.02 -0.28
C GLY A 263 -45.87 14.34 1.00
N ALA A 264 -45.95 13.00 0.97
CA ALA A 264 -46.32 12.18 2.12
C ALA A 264 -45.09 11.53 2.80
N PRO A 265 -45.19 11.14 4.09
CA PRO A 265 -44.13 10.40 4.77
C PRO A 265 -43.77 9.07 4.10
N GLN A 266 -44.76 8.35 3.58
CA GLN A 266 -44.59 7.10 2.84
C GLN A 266 -43.78 7.32 1.55
N GLU A 267 -44.12 8.35 0.79
CA GLU A 267 -43.44 8.70 -0.46
C GLU A 267 -41.98 9.12 -0.19
N SER A 268 -41.77 9.94 0.85
CA SER A 268 -40.44 10.39 1.27
C SER A 268 -39.57 9.20 1.73
N PHE A 269 -40.18 8.22 2.41
CA PHE A 269 -39.51 6.99 2.80
C PHE A 269 -39.10 6.15 1.60
N VAL A 270 -40.00 5.93 0.63
CA VAL A 270 -39.71 5.18 -0.60
C VAL A 270 -38.62 5.86 -1.42
N SER A 271 -38.68 7.19 -1.59
CA SER A 271 -37.62 7.97 -2.24
C SER A 271 -36.29 7.83 -1.52
N SER A 272 -36.29 7.75 -0.19
CA SER A 272 -35.07 7.55 0.61
C SER A 272 -34.44 6.16 0.39
N LEU A 273 -35.27 5.11 0.24
CA LEU A 273 -34.79 3.77 -0.14
C LEU A 273 -34.12 3.78 -1.52
N ALA A 274 -34.69 4.51 -2.49
CA ALA A 274 -34.11 4.64 -3.83
C ALA A 274 -32.71 5.29 -3.80
N ILE A 275 -32.51 6.29 -2.94
CA ILE A 275 -31.20 6.93 -2.75
C ILE A 275 -30.20 5.95 -2.09
N HIS A 276 -30.62 5.14 -1.12
CA HIS A 276 -29.76 4.07 -0.59
C HIS A 276 -29.38 3.04 -1.67
N LEU A 277 -30.32 2.65 -2.54
CA LEU A 277 -30.04 1.76 -3.67
C LEU A 277 -29.03 2.38 -4.65
N LEU A 278 -29.14 3.69 -4.92
CA LEU A 278 -28.16 4.41 -5.75
C LEU A 278 -26.75 4.31 -5.18
N HIS A 279 -26.60 4.52 -3.87
CA HIS A 279 -25.30 4.39 -3.20
C HIS A 279 -24.76 2.96 -3.29
N CYS A 280 -25.61 1.96 -3.06
CA CYS A 280 -25.23 0.55 -3.13
C CYS A 280 -24.84 0.13 -4.57
N HIS A 281 -25.60 0.59 -5.57
CA HIS A 281 -25.29 0.35 -6.98
C HIS A 281 -23.94 0.96 -7.37
N TRP A 282 -23.70 2.22 -7.00
CA TRP A 282 -22.39 2.84 -7.25
C TRP A 282 -21.23 2.05 -6.63
N SER A 283 -21.44 1.41 -5.47
CA SER A 283 -20.41 0.58 -4.82
C SER A 283 -20.12 -0.75 -5.52
N THR A 284 -21.01 -1.21 -6.40
CA THR A 284 -20.83 -2.40 -7.24
C THR A 284 -20.19 -2.10 -8.59
N ASP A 285 -20.26 -0.86 -9.04
CA ASP A 285 -19.80 -0.46 -10.36
C ASP A 285 -18.27 -0.62 -10.53
N GLU A 286 -17.85 -0.87 -11.77
CA GLU A 286 -16.45 -0.96 -12.21
C GLU A 286 -15.57 -2.08 -11.60
N TRP A 287 -16.02 -2.79 -10.56
CA TRP A 287 -15.26 -3.89 -9.95
C TRP A 287 -14.90 -5.01 -10.92
N ARG A 288 -15.83 -5.34 -11.83
CA ARG A 288 -15.60 -6.35 -12.87
C ARG A 288 -14.37 -6.01 -13.72
N TRP A 289 -14.27 -4.75 -14.14
CA TRP A 289 -13.20 -4.25 -15.01
C TRP A 289 -11.90 -4.05 -14.24
N TYR A 290 -11.97 -3.61 -12.99
CA TYR A 290 -10.81 -3.48 -12.12
C TYR A 290 -10.14 -4.84 -11.86
N ILE A 291 -10.94 -5.87 -11.56
CA ILE A 291 -10.41 -7.23 -11.33
C ILE A 291 -9.88 -7.82 -12.64
N GLN A 292 -10.58 -7.63 -13.76
CA GLN A 292 -10.07 -8.05 -15.07
C GLN A 292 -8.71 -7.43 -15.36
N TRP A 293 -8.55 -6.14 -15.08
CA TRP A 293 -7.26 -5.47 -15.26
C TRP A 293 -6.15 -6.08 -14.40
N LEU A 294 -6.43 -6.42 -13.14
CA LEU A 294 -5.45 -7.11 -12.29
C LEU A 294 -5.13 -8.51 -12.83
N GLU A 295 -6.13 -9.26 -13.29
CA GLU A 295 -5.96 -10.56 -13.95
C GLU A 295 -5.05 -10.43 -15.18
N ASP A 296 -5.36 -9.53 -16.12
CA ASP A 296 -4.58 -9.31 -17.35
C ASP A 296 -3.11 -8.98 -17.05
N VAL A 297 -2.84 -8.19 -16.01
CA VAL A 297 -1.47 -7.84 -15.63
C VAL A 297 -0.73 -9.03 -15.02
N VAL A 298 -1.37 -9.79 -14.12
CA VAL A 298 -0.75 -10.98 -13.48
C VAL A 298 -0.54 -12.09 -14.50
N ASP A 299 -1.47 -12.30 -15.42
CA ASP A 299 -1.36 -13.28 -16.50
C ASP A 299 -0.14 -12.98 -17.38
N SER A 300 0.13 -11.70 -17.68
CA SER A 300 1.34 -11.31 -18.42
C SER A 300 2.65 -11.73 -17.74
N TYR A 301 2.71 -11.76 -16.41
CA TYR A 301 3.87 -12.26 -15.68
C TYR A 301 3.89 -13.78 -15.60
N THR A 302 2.71 -14.40 -15.46
CA THR A 302 2.55 -15.85 -15.33
C THR A 302 2.92 -16.56 -16.62
N ASP A 303 2.48 -16.06 -17.77
CA ASP A 303 2.79 -16.63 -19.09
C ASP A 303 4.30 -16.70 -19.34
N ILE A 304 5.02 -15.63 -18.98
CA ILE A 304 6.48 -15.57 -19.10
C ILE A 304 7.15 -16.52 -18.08
N ALA A 305 6.62 -16.61 -16.85
CA ALA A 305 7.12 -17.51 -15.81
C ALA A 305 6.99 -19.00 -16.17
N VAL A 306 5.89 -19.36 -16.81
CA VAL A 306 5.61 -20.76 -17.18
C VAL A 306 6.28 -21.12 -18.50
N SER A 307 6.04 -20.32 -19.55
CA SER A 307 6.35 -20.64 -20.94
C SER A 307 7.57 -19.92 -21.50
N GLY A 308 8.23 -19.06 -20.71
CA GLY A 308 9.40 -18.31 -21.14
C GLY A 308 10.57 -19.20 -21.58
N PRO A 309 11.35 -18.81 -22.61
CA PRO A 309 12.53 -19.56 -23.05
C PRO A 309 13.54 -19.71 -21.92
N ARG A 310 13.97 -20.94 -21.62
CA ARG A 310 14.86 -21.27 -20.49
C ARG A 310 16.28 -21.62 -20.90
N GLU A 311 16.47 -22.00 -22.16
CA GLU A 311 17.77 -22.36 -22.68
C GLU A 311 18.70 -21.15 -22.71
N LYS A 312 20.01 -21.37 -22.61
CA LYS A 312 21.03 -20.32 -22.73
C LYS A 312 21.09 -19.84 -24.18
N SER A 313 20.15 -18.97 -24.55
CA SER A 313 20.08 -18.27 -25.83
C SER A 313 19.78 -16.78 -25.58
N ASP A 314 19.99 -15.95 -26.60
CA ASP A 314 19.66 -14.51 -26.54
C ASP A 314 18.16 -14.23 -26.31
N ALA A 315 17.31 -15.24 -26.46
CA ALA A 315 15.88 -15.16 -26.19
C ALA A 315 15.50 -15.51 -24.73
N ARG A 316 16.46 -15.87 -23.87
CA ARG A 316 16.20 -16.19 -22.46
C ARG A 316 15.63 -14.97 -21.75
N TYR A 317 14.54 -15.16 -21.02
CA TYR A 317 14.01 -14.12 -20.16
C TYR A 317 14.76 -14.10 -18.82
N GLU A 318 15.43 -12.99 -18.52
CA GLU A 318 16.13 -12.80 -17.25
C GLU A 318 15.21 -12.16 -16.20
N TYR A 319 15.05 -12.85 -15.07
CA TYR A 319 14.30 -12.30 -13.96
C TYR A 319 15.16 -11.31 -13.18
N SER A 320 14.53 -10.22 -12.74
CA SER A 320 15.13 -9.23 -11.84
C SER A 320 14.30 -9.14 -10.57
N THR A 321 14.89 -8.59 -9.51
CA THR A 321 14.18 -8.26 -8.27
C THR A 321 13.02 -7.28 -8.51
N ARG A 322 13.05 -6.49 -9.58
CA ARG A 322 11.94 -5.61 -9.99
C ARG A 322 10.67 -6.40 -10.32
N HIS A 323 10.77 -7.51 -11.04
CA HIS A 323 9.61 -8.36 -11.35
C HIS A 323 8.97 -8.91 -10.06
N LEU A 324 9.79 -9.21 -9.05
CA LEU A 324 9.31 -9.63 -7.74
C LEU A 324 8.62 -8.48 -6.97
N GLN A 325 9.12 -7.26 -7.10
CA GLN A 325 8.48 -6.07 -6.52
C GLN A 325 7.14 -5.75 -7.20
N ASP A 326 7.07 -5.88 -8.52
CA ASP A 326 5.86 -5.63 -9.30
C ASP A 326 4.77 -6.66 -8.95
N ILE A 327 5.11 -7.95 -8.90
CA ILE A 327 4.13 -8.98 -8.53
C ILE A 327 3.65 -8.81 -7.08
N GLN A 328 4.54 -8.42 -6.16
CA GLN A 328 4.19 -8.08 -4.77
C GLN A 328 3.23 -6.89 -4.69
N TYR A 329 3.40 -5.89 -5.57
CA TYR A 329 2.49 -4.74 -5.64
C TYR A 329 1.09 -5.17 -6.09
N TYR A 330 0.97 -6.00 -7.13
CA TYR A 330 -0.34 -6.50 -7.60
C TYR A 330 -0.98 -7.51 -6.64
N GLU A 331 -0.18 -8.29 -5.89
CA GLU A 331 -0.65 -9.11 -4.78
C GLU A 331 -1.29 -8.23 -3.69
N GLY A 332 -0.63 -7.12 -3.34
CA GLY A 332 -1.17 -6.14 -2.40
C GLY A 332 -2.48 -5.51 -2.87
N LYS A 333 -2.57 -5.16 -4.16
CA LYS A 333 -3.78 -4.61 -4.79
C LYS A 333 -4.95 -5.60 -4.81
N SER A 334 -4.67 -6.88 -5.09
CA SER A 334 -5.69 -7.94 -5.10
C SER A 334 -6.24 -8.18 -3.69
N ASN A 335 -5.37 -8.23 -2.68
CA ASN A 335 -5.79 -8.34 -1.27
C ASN A 335 -6.57 -7.10 -0.79
N GLU A 336 -6.15 -5.91 -1.21
CA GLU A 336 -6.88 -4.65 -0.97
C GLU A 336 -8.29 -4.71 -1.56
N ALA A 337 -8.43 -5.18 -2.80
CA ALA A 337 -9.73 -5.38 -3.46
C ALA A 337 -10.65 -6.30 -2.66
N VAL A 338 -10.14 -7.47 -2.22
CA VAL A 338 -10.90 -8.42 -1.39
C VAL A 338 -11.40 -7.76 -0.11
N THR A 339 -10.52 -7.07 0.62
CA THR A 339 -10.85 -6.41 1.88
C THR A 339 -11.95 -5.35 1.69
N ILE A 340 -11.87 -4.57 0.61
CA ILE A 340 -12.84 -3.52 0.32
C ILE A 340 -14.21 -4.10 -0.06
N LEU A 341 -14.21 -5.13 -0.91
CA LEU A 341 -15.44 -5.82 -1.31
C LEU A 341 -16.13 -6.47 -0.11
N GLU A 342 -15.38 -7.12 0.78
CA GLU A 342 -15.90 -7.70 2.02
C GLU A 342 -16.51 -6.61 2.91
N GLY A 343 -15.82 -5.49 3.10
CA GLY A 343 -16.34 -4.36 3.87
C GLY A 343 -17.59 -3.72 3.25
N ASN A 344 -17.69 -3.63 1.91
CA ASN A 344 -18.92 -3.16 1.25
C ASN A 344 -20.09 -4.13 1.49
N ILE A 345 -19.85 -5.45 1.43
CA ILE A 345 -20.87 -6.46 1.73
C ILE A 345 -21.37 -6.33 3.16
N GLU A 346 -20.47 -6.13 4.13
CA GLU A 346 -20.86 -5.94 5.54
C GLU A 346 -21.77 -4.73 5.70
N VAL A 347 -21.43 -3.59 5.10
CA VAL A 347 -22.26 -2.37 5.15
C VAL A 347 -23.62 -2.59 4.48
N ILE A 348 -23.66 -3.18 3.28
CA ILE A 348 -24.92 -3.44 2.57
C ILE A 348 -25.79 -4.45 3.34
N SER A 349 -25.17 -5.47 3.93
CA SER A 349 -25.87 -6.47 4.73
C SER A 349 -26.43 -5.88 6.03
N ALA A 350 -25.68 -4.99 6.67
CA ALA A 350 -26.15 -4.26 7.85
C ALA A 350 -27.31 -3.33 7.51
N LEU A 351 -27.23 -2.60 6.39
CA LEU A 351 -28.32 -1.76 5.89
C LEU A 351 -29.59 -2.58 5.63
N ARG A 352 -29.45 -3.75 4.99
CA ARG A 352 -30.55 -4.70 4.78
C ARG A 352 -31.15 -5.17 6.09
N ALA A 353 -30.30 -5.62 7.03
CA ALA A 353 -30.73 -6.14 8.33
C ALA A 353 -31.48 -5.06 9.13
N TYR A 354 -30.99 -3.81 9.10
CA TYR A 354 -31.63 -2.68 9.76
C TYR A 354 -33.05 -2.44 9.23
N TYR A 355 -33.21 -2.29 7.91
CA TYR A 355 -34.52 -2.03 7.32
C TYR A 355 -35.49 -3.19 7.49
N GLN A 356 -35.01 -4.44 7.43
CA GLN A 356 -35.83 -5.60 7.76
C GLN A 356 -36.23 -5.61 9.25
N GLY A 357 -35.31 -5.29 10.15
CA GLY A 357 -35.56 -5.18 11.59
C GLY A 357 -36.58 -4.08 11.92
N LEU A 358 -36.60 -2.99 11.15
CA LEU A 358 -37.55 -1.89 11.30
C LEU A 358 -39.02 -2.35 11.18
N LEU A 359 -39.29 -3.41 10.40
CA LEU A 359 -40.63 -4.00 10.30
C LEU A 359 -41.10 -4.67 11.59
N GLY A 360 -40.17 -5.10 12.44
CA GLY A 360 -40.46 -5.71 13.75
C GLY A 360 -40.65 -4.68 14.87
N HIS A 361 -40.36 -3.39 14.63
CA HIS A 361 -40.56 -2.35 15.63
C HIS A 361 -42.01 -1.91 15.69
N ASP A 362 -42.63 -2.04 16.87
CA ASP A 362 -44.02 -1.65 17.04
C ASP A 362 -44.26 -0.15 16.84
N ASP A 363 -43.29 0.66 17.28
CA ASP A 363 -43.32 2.12 17.18
C ASP A 363 -43.00 2.65 15.77
N PHE A 364 -42.77 1.79 14.76
CA PHE A 364 -42.55 2.23 13.39
C PHE A 364 -43.88 2.42 12.63
N PRO A 365 -44.33 3.67 12.39
CA PRO A 365 -45.67 3.92 11.85
C PRO A 365 -45.85 3.45 10.39
N LEU A 366 -44.76 3.37 9.62
CA LEU A 366 -44.81 3.02 8.20
C LEU A 366 -44.67 1.51 7.95
N ARG A 367 -44.61 0.68 9.01
CA ARG A 367 -44.34 -0.77 8.93
C ARG A 367 -45.27 -1.50 7.97
N ASN A 368 -46.57 -1.17 7.99
CA ASN A 368 -47.58 -1.82 7.17
C ASN A 368 -47.64 -1.23 5.76
N SER A 369 -47.61 0.11 5.66
CA SER A 369 -47.74 0.80 4.37
C SER A 369 -46.53 0.61 3.46
N CYS A 370 -45.34 0.48 4.04
CA CYS A 370 -44.09 0.36 3.29
C CYS A 370 -43.49 -1.06 3.36
N HIS A 371 -44.26 -2.06 3.83
CA HIS A 371 -43.78 -3.43 3.99
C HIS A 371 -43.22 -4.00 2.68
N GLN A 372 -43.98 -3.87 1.58
CA GLN A 372 -43.57 -4.37 0.27
C GLN A 372 -42.34 -3.63 -0.26
N ASN A 373 -42.25 -2.32 -0.03
CA ASN A 373 -41.08 -1.52 -0.44
C ASN A 373 -39.82 -1.93 0.32
N ILE A 374 -39.92 -2.19 1.63
CA ILE A 374 -38.79 -2.67 2.45
C ILE A 374 -38.34 -4.06 1.99
N THR A 375 -39.28 -4.97 1.75
CA THR A 375 -38.98 -6.32 1.26
C THR A 375 -38.34 -6.27 -0.14
N GLY A 376 -38.87 -5.44 -1.05
CA GLY A 376 -38.30 -5.23 -2.38
C GLY A 376 -36.88 -4.63 -2.31
N PHE A 377 -36.67 -3.64 -1.45
CA PHE A 377 -35.36 -3.05 -1.19
C PHE A 377 -34.35 -4.09 -0.68
N ALA A 378 -34.75 -4.94 0.28
CA ALA A 378 -33.90 -5.99 0.81
C ALA A 378 -33.49 -7.01 -0.27
N ILE A 379 -34.41 -7.38 -1.17
CA ILE A 379 -34.13 -8.26 -2.32
C ILE A 379 -33.11 -7.62 -3.27
N GLU A 380 -33.25 -6.31 -3.56
CA GLU A 380 -32.27 -5.60 -4.39
C GLU A 380 -30.89 -5.52 -3.72
N LEU A 381 -30.81 -5.32 -2.41
CA LEU A 381 -29.55 -5.37 -1.67
C LEU A 381 -28.92 -6.77 -1.71
N ASP A 382 -29.71 -7.84 -1.59
CA ASP A 382 -29.23 -9.23 -1.70
C ASP A 382 -28.61 -9.51 -3.08
N LYS A 383 -29.20 -8.95 -4.15
CA LYS A 383 -28.62 -9.03 -5.50
C LYS A 383 -27.25 -8.34 -5.59
N ARG A 384 -27.09 -7.16 -4.98
CA ARG A 384 -25.80 -6.45 -4.95
C ARG A 384 -24.76 -7.20 -4.13
N VAL A 385 -25.14 -7.76 -2.99
CA VAL A 385 -24.26 -8.62 -2.18
C VAL A 385 -23.80 -9.83 -2.97
N TYR A 386 -24.71 -10.48 -3.71
CA TYR A 386 -24.35 -11.61 -4.57
C TYR A 386 -23.33 -11.21 -5.65
N GLU A 387 -23.52 -10.08 -6.32
CA GLU A 387 -22.59 -9.56 -7.32
C GLU A 387 -21.19 -9.29 -6.74
N LEU A 388 -21.10 -8.65 -5.57
CA LEU A 388 -19.82 -8.43 -4.89
C LEU A 388 -19.15 -9.75 -4.48
N ARG A 389 -19.91 -10.75 -4.02
CA ARG A 389 -19.36 -12.08 -3.68
C ARG A 389 -18.74 -12.80 -4.89
N MET A 390 -19.32 -12.63 -6.07
CA MET A 390 -18.75 -13.15 -7.31
C MET A 390 -17.39 -12.51 -7.60
N GLN A 391 -17.28 -11.19 -7.41
CA GLN A 391 -16.01 -10.47 -7.58
C GLN A 391 -14.97 -10.85 -6.51
N ILE A 392 -15.38 -11.07 -5.25
CA ILE A 392 -14.48 -11.57 -4.20
C ILE A 392 -13.91 -12.94 -4.58
N SER A 393 -14.74 -13.82 -5.13
CA SER A 393 -14.29 -15.18 -5.51
C SER A 393 -13.20 -15.11 -6.59
N ARG A 394 -13.36 -14.23 -7.58
CA ARG A 394 -12.33 -13.95 -8.60
C ARG A 394 -11.06 -13.35 -7.99
N ALA A 395 -11.20 -12.32 -7.17
CA ALA A 395 -10.05 -11.66 -6.54
C ALA A 395 -9.26 -12.59 -5.59
N LYS A 396 -9.95 -13.51 -4.88
CA LYS A 396 -9.31 -14.56 -4.05
C LYS A 396 -8.55 -15.58 -4.89
N LEU A 397 -9.11 -15.98 -6.04
CA LEU A 397 -8.38 -16.84 -6.99
C LEU A 397 -7.14 -16.12 -7.52
N LEU A 398 -7.28 -14.88 -7.96
CA LEU A 398 -6.18 -14.06 -8.45
C LEU A 398 -5.07 -13.91 -7.41
N THR A 399 -5.42 -13.72 -6.14
CA THR A 399 -4.44 -13.64 -5.05
C THR A 399 -3.61 -14.94 -4.93
N ARG A 400 -4.25 -16.10 -5.08
CA ARG A 400 -3.56 -17.40 -5.08
C ARG A 400 -2.65 -17.54 -6.29
N THR A 401 -3.16 -17.28 -7.49
CA THR A 401 -2.38 -17.32 -8.73
C THR A 401 -1.17 -16.39 -8.65
N THR A 402 -1.34 -15.18 -8.11
CA THR A 402 -0.26 -14.21 -7.93
C THR A 402 0.82 -14.73 -6.98
N ALA A 403 0.43 -15.40 -5.88
CA ALA A 403 1.37 -16.01 -4.94
C ALA A 403 2.15 -17.18 -5.56
N ASP A 404 1.48 -18.01 -6.36
CA ASP A 404 2.11 -19.11 -7.10
C ASP A 404 3.12 -18.57 -8.13
N THR A 405 2.72 -17.57 -8.92
CA THR A 405 3.61 -16.89 -9.90
C THR A 405 4.81 -16.25 -9.22
N LYS A 406 4.61 -15.61 -8.06
CA LYS A 406 5.69 -15.04 -7.24
C LYS A 406 6.68 -16.12 -6.78
N SER A 407 6.18 -17.28 -6.34
CA SER A 407 7.03 -18.42 -5.96
C SER A 407 7.84 -18.94 -7.15
N LEU A 408 7.22 -19.04 -8.33
CA LEU A 408 7.90 -19.44 -9.57
C LEU A 408 9.01 -18.45 -9.96
N ILE A 409 8.72 -17.15 -9.92
CA ILE A 409 9.72 -16.09 -10.19
C ILE A 409 10.89 -16.18 -9.19
N LEU A 410 10.60 -16.41 -7.91
CA LEU A 410 11.64 -16.56 -6.89
C LEU A 410 12.52 -17.80 -7.16
N GLN A 411 11.91 -18.92 -7.54
CA GLN A 411 12.64 -20.12 -7.93
C GLN A 411 13.52 -19.88 -9.16
N HIS A 412 13.04 -19.14 -10.16
CA HIS A 412 13.83 -18.76 -11.33
C HIS A 412 15.03 -17.90 -10.94
N LEU A 413 14.83 -16.88 -10.09
CA LEU A 413 15.91 -16.04 -9.57
C LEU A 413 16.97 -16.84 -8.81
N GLN A 414 16.56 -17.79 -7.97
CA GLN A 414 17.48 -18.68 -7.25
C GLN A 414 18.26 -19.60 -8.21
N THR A 415 17.58 -20.11 -9.24
CA THR A 415 18.21 -20.94 -10.27
C THR A 415 19.26 -20.15 -11.04
N GLN A 416 18.94 -18.91 -11.46
CA GLN A 416 19.89 -18.02 -12.12
C GLN A 416 21.12 -17.74 -11.24
N GLY A 417 20.91 -17.39 -9.97
CA GLY A 417 22.03 -17.18 -9.04
C GLY A 417 22.87 -18.46 -8.83
N THR A 418 22.25 -19.64 -8.86
CA THR A 418 22.96 -20.93 -8.77
C THR A 418 23.77 -21.23 -10.03
N GLU A 419 23.24 -20.94 -11.22
CA GLU A 419 23.96 -21.10 -12.49
C GLU A 419 25.17 -20.15 -12.60
N GLU A 420 25.02 -18.91 -12.14
CA GLU A 420 26.13 -17.95 -12.05
C GLU A 420 27.20 -18.44 -11.08
N MET A 421 26.80 -18.96 -9.91
CA MET A 421 27.70 -19.55 -8.93
C MET A 421 28.40 -20.80 -9.48
N GLU A 422 27.70 -21.64 -10.24
CA GLU A 422 28.29 -22.81 -10.90
C GLU A 422 29.36 -22.37 -11.91
N THR A 423 29.06 -21.35 -12.72
CA THR A 423 29.99 -20.79 -13.70
C THR A 423 31.21 -20.16 -13.01
N MET A 424 30.99 -19.39 -11.94
CA MET A 424 32.05 -18.83 -11.11
C MET A 424 32.92 -19.92 -10.48
N THR A 425 32.30 -21.00 -9.99
CA THR A 425 33.01 -22.13 -9.37
C THR A 425 33.85 -22.89 -10.40
N LYS A 426 33.34 -23.12 -11.61
CA LYS A 426 34.11 -23.74 -12.71
C LYS A 426 35.32 -22.89 -13.11
N ASN A 427 35.12 -21.58 -13.25
CA ASN A 427 36.20 -20.65 -13.56
C ASN A 427 37.24 -20.62 -12.42
N MET A 428 36.79 -20.59 -11.16
CA MET A 428 37.69 -20.63 -9.99
C MET A 428 38.45 -21.96 -9.91
N HIS A 429 37.82 -23.08 -10.25
CA HIS A 429 38.48 -24.37 -10.31
C HIS A 429 39.59 -24.36 -11.37
N GLN A 430 39.30 -23.84 -12.58
CA GLN A 430 40.29 -23.72 -13.65
C GLN A 430 41.46 -22.81 -13.25
N ILE A 431 41.19 -21.66 -12.62
CA ILE A 431 42.22 -20.77 -12.07
C ILE A 431 43.05 -21.50 -11.01
N GLY A 432 42.40 -22.29 -10.14
CA GLY A 432 43.08 -23.10 -9.13
C GLY A 432 44.04 -24.14 -9.74
N VAL A 433 43.64 -24.79 -10.84
CA VAL A 433 44.49 -25.73 -11.58
C VAL A 433 45.69 -25.02 -12.22
N MET A 434 45.46 -23.90 -12.92
CA MET A 434 46.54 -23.10 -13.51
C MET A 434 47.53 -22.62 -12.45
N ALA A 435 47.04 -22.13 -11.31
CA ALA A 435 47.89 -21.71 -10.19
C ALA A 435 48.69 -22.87 -9.58
N GLN A 436 48.14 -24.09 -9.58
CA GLN A 436 48.86 -25.30 -9.16
C GLN A 436 50.00 -25.63 -10.12
N GLU A 437 49.77 -25.56 -11.44
CA GLU A 437 50.81 -25.79 -12.45
C GLU A 437 51.94 -24.76 -12.35
N GLU A 438 51.60 -23.47 -12.23
CA GLU A 438 52.58 -22.40 -12.00
C GLU A 438 53.39 -22.65 -10.71
N THR A 439 52.72 -23.08 -9.64
CA THR A 439 53.40 -23.43 -8.38
C THR A 439 54.35 -24.62 -8.55
N ILE A 440 54.00 -25.62 -9.37
CA ILE A 440 54.88 -26.77 -9.66
C ILE A 440 56.09 -26.32 -10.48
N ALA A 441 55.90 -25.48 -11.49
CA ALA A 441 57.00 -24.95 -12.31
C ALA A 441 58.01 -24.16 -11.45
N VAL A 442 57.53 -23.27 -10.57
CA VAL A 442 58.38 -22.54 -9.61
C VAL A 442 59.14 -23.49 -8.68
N ARG A 443 58.50 -24.58 -8.22
CA ARG A 443 59.17 -25.60 -7.40
C ARG A 443 60.29 -26.32 -8.17
N ILE A 444 60.11 -26.61 -9.46
CA ILE A 444 61.16 -27.24 -10.27
C ILE A 444 62.34 -26.29 -10.43
N VAL A 445 62.10 -25.03 -10.81
CA VAL A 445 63.16 -24.01 -10.96
C VAL A 445 63.94 -23.84 -9.65
N THR A 446 63.25 -23.76 -8.51
CA THR A 446 63.91 -23.64 -7.21
C THR A 446 64.74 -24.87 -6.82
N VAL A 447 64.32 -26.09 -7.19
CA VAL A 447 65.14 -27.30 -6.99
C VAL A 447 66.38 -27.27 -7.89
N VAL A 448 66.24 -26.87 -9.15
CA VAL A 448 67.38 -26.73 -10.07
C VAL A 448 68.37 -25.69 -9.54
N THR A 449 67.91 -24.52 -9.10
CA THR A 449 68.81 -23.49 -8.57
C THR A 449 69.52 -23.92 -7.28
N LEU A 450 68.87 -24.69 -6.40
CA LEU A 450 69.51 -25.23 -5.19
C LEU A 450 70.70 -26.16 -5.50
N ILE A 451 70.68 -26.84 -6.65
CA ILE A 451 71.77 -27.72 -7.12
C ILE A 451 72.87 -26.88 -7.79
N TYR A 452 72.49 -25.94 -8.65
CA TYR A 452 73.45 -25.16 -9.43
C TYR A 452 74.20 -24.12 -8.59
N LEU A 453 73.55 -23.49 -7.61
CA LEU A 453 74.12 -22.36 -6.88
C LEU A 453 75.46 -22.68 -6.18
N PRO A 454 75.62 -23.82 -5.47
CA PRO A 454 76.91 -24.20 -4.88
C PRO A 454 77.97 -24.54 -5.93
N ALA A 455 77.60 -25.25 -7.00
CA ALA A 455 78.52 -25.62 -8.06
C ALA A 455 79.05 -24.39 -8.81
N THR A 456 78.17 -23.43 -9.11
CA THR A 456 78.55 -22.16 -9.73
C THR A 456 79.43 -21.33 -8.81
N PHE A 457 79.08 -21.22 -7.51
CA PHE A 457 79.91 -20.49 -6.54
C PHE A 457 81.34 -21.06 -6.48
N VAL A 458 81.47 -22.39 -6.37
CA VAL A 458 82.77 -23.07 -6.34
C VAL A 458 83.50 -22.86 -7.67
N SER A 459 82.83 -23.00 -8.81
CA SER A 459 83.42 -22.75 -10.13
C SER A 459 83.93 -21.32 -10.30
N THR A 460 83.16 -20.32 -9.88
CA THR A 460 83.56 -18.91 -9.94
C THR A 460 84.73 -18.65 -9.00
N PHE A 461 84.70 -19.20 -7.78
CA PHE A 461 85.80 -19.06 -6.82
C PHE A 461 87.11 -19.62 -7.39
N PHE A 462 87.09 -20.82 -7.99
CA PHE A 462 88.25 -21.41 -8.65
C PHE A 462 88.66 -20.72 -9.97
N SER A 463 87.76 -19.94 -10.59
CA SER A 463 88.07 -19.10 -11.76
C SER A 463 88.68 -17.74 -11.39
N THR A 464 88.65 -17.34 -10.11
CA THR A 464 89.36 -16.15 -9.66
C THR A 464 90.85 -16.44 -9.47
N ASP A 465 91.68 -15.40 -9.60
CA ASP A 465 93.15 -15.47 -9.44
C ASP A 465 93.63 -15.90 -8.02
N VAL A 466 92.71 -16.24 -7.12
CA VAL A 466 92.97 -16.76 -5.77
C VAL A 466 93.63 -18.14 -5.82
N VAL A 467 93.35 -18.97 -6.83
CA VAL A 467 93.92 -20.32 -6.98
C VAL A 467 94.61 -20.47 -8.34
N LYS A 468 95.94 -20.31 -8.38
CA LYS A 468 96.76 -20.51 -9.59
C LYS A 468 97.35 -21.91 -9.65
N TYR A 469 96.94 -22.69 -10.64
CA TYR A 469 97.57 -23.97 -10.96
C TYR A 469 98.64 -23.75 -12.03
N GLN A 470 99.80 -23.25 -11.63
CA GLN A 470 100.97 -23.20 -12.51
C GLN A 470 101.58 -24.60 -12.59
N SER A 471 101.59 -25.17 -13.79
CA SER A 471 102.36 -26.37 -14.10
C SER A 471 103.85 -26.02 -14.01
N GLN A 472 104.47 -26.27 -12.87
CA GLN A 472 105.89 -26.03 -12.71
C GLN A 472 106.56 -27.15 -11.93
N SER A 473 107.47 -27.84 -12.62
CA SER A 473 108.73 -28.46 -12.14
C SER A 473 109.36 -29.14 -13.37
N GLY A 474 110.45 -28.72 -14.00
CA GLY A 474 111.57 -27.89 -13.58
C GLY A 474 112.87 -28.72 -13.55
N GLY A 475 113.68 -28.70 -14.62
CA GLY A 475 115.03 -29.26 -14.68
C GLY A 475 115.63 -29.18 -16.11
N PRO A 476 116.93 -28.85 -16.30
CA PRO A 476 117.37 -27.96 -17.37
C PRO A 476 118.05 -28.69 -18.53
N ASP A 477 117.61 -28.45 -19.76
CA ASP A 477 118.53 -28.13 -20.86
C ASP A 477 117.79 -27.42 -21.99
N GLY A 478 118.49 -26.47 -22.61
CA GLY A 478 117.90 -25.52 -23.54
C GLY A 478 117.53 -26.11 -24.89
N SER A 479 116.27 -25.92 -25.28
CA SER A 479 115.91 -25.53 -26.65
C SER A 479 114.52 -24.90 -26.64
N GLN A 480 114.46 -23.61 -26.94
CA GLN A 480 113.23 -22.91 -27.32
C GLN A 480 112.68 -23.52 -28.61
N ASP A 481 111.39 -23.88 -28.60
CA ASP A 481 110.39 -23.22 -29.46
C ASP A 481 108.93 -23.67 -29.15
N VAL A 482 108.16 -22.74 -28.56
CA VAL A 482 106.89 -22.14 -29.06
C VAL A 482 106.07 -22.99 -30.06
N GLN A 483 104.77 -23.26 -29.96
CA GLN A 483 103.67 -22.87 -29.06
C GLN A 483 102.57 -23.96 -29.19
N THR A 484 102.26 -24.65 -28.10
CA THR A 484 101.10 -25.53 -27.98
C THR A 484 99.85 -24.72 -27.70
N SER A 485 98.84 -24.78 -28.56
CA SER A 485 97.44 -24.53 -28.20
C SER A 485 96.92 -25.70 -27.39
N GLY A 486 97.46 -25.88 -26.18
CA GLY A 486 97.03 -26.91 -25.24
C GLY A 486 96.21 -26.26 -24.15
N ALA A 487 94.92 -26.58 -24.06
CA ALA A 487 94.15 -26.33 -22.86
C ALA A 487 94.92 -26.93 -21.66
N SER A 488 95.36 -26.11 -20.70
CA SER A 488 96.04 -26.58 -19.50
C SER A 488 95.02 -27.24 -18.57
N PHE A 489 94.75 -28.52 -18.82
CA PHE A 489 93.89 -29.32 -17.96
C PHE A 489 94.65 -29.71 -16.68
N SER A 490 94.30 -29.11 -15.54
CA SER A 490 94.82 -29.50 -14.24
C SER A 490 93.91 -30.56 -13.61
N GLN A 491 94.37 -31.81 -13.60
CA GLN A 491 93.65 -32.91 -12.96
C GLN A 491 93.45 -32.67 -11.45
N LEU A 492 94.44 -32.01 -10.81
CA LEU A 492 94.37 -31.59 -9.42
C LEU A 492 93.27 -30.53 -9.16
N ALA A 493 93.04 -29.62 -10.11
CA ALA A 493 91.99 -28.61 -9.98
C ALA A 493 90.59 -29.24 -10.03
N LEU A 494 90.41 -30.27 -10.86
CA LEU A 494 89.14 -31.00 -10.95
C LEU A 494 88.84 -31.79 -9.67
N ASP A 495 89.83 -32.50 -9.11
CA ASP A 495 89.65 -33.27 -7.88
C ASP A 495 89.30 -32.37 -6.68
N ARG A 496 89.97 -31.22 -6.55
CA ARG A 496 89.67 -30.23 -5.50
C ARG A 496 88.34 -29.53 -5.70
N TRP A 497 87.95 -29.28 -6.95
CA TRP A 497 86.63 -28.76 -7.27
C TRP A 497 85.54 -29.76 -6.85
N LEU A 498 85.71 -31.05 -7.12
CA LEU A 498 84.78 -32.10 -6.69
C LEU A 498 84.72 -32.24 -5.15
N GLU A 499 85.87 -32.18 -4.47
CA GLU A 499 85.98 -32.28 -3.01
C GLU A 499 85.22 -31.16 -2.28
N LEU A 500 85.11 -29.97 -2.88
CA LEU A 500 84.36 -28.83 -2.32
C LEU A 500 82.92 -28.73 -2.82
N ALA A 501 82.68 -28.98 -4.11
CA ALA A 501 81.35 -28.82 -4.71
C ALA A 501 80.34 -29.86 -4.22
N LEU A 502 80.75 -31.12 -4.05
CA LEU A 502 79.87 -32.22 -3.61
C LEU A 502 79.35 -32.06 -2.16
N PRO A 503 80.19 -31.79 -1.14
CA PRO A 503 79.68 -31.60 0.22
C PRO A 503 78.86 -30.31 0.36
N LEU A 504 79.20 -29.25 -0.39
CA LEU A 504 78.44 -28.00 -0.36
C LEU A 504 77.05 -28.18 -1.00
N THR A 505 76.95 -28.90 -2.12
CA THR A 505 75.64 -29.28 -2.70
C THR A 505 74.85 -30.23 -1.80
N ALA A 506 75.50 -31.17 -1.12
CA ALA A 506 74.83 -32.07 -0.18
C ALA A 506 74.27 -31.32 1.04
N THR A 507 74.99 -30.33 1.57
CA THR A 507 74.52 -29.50 2.68
C THR A 507 73.39 -28.57 2.27
N THR A 508 73.47 -27.89 1.11
CA THR A 508 72.36 -27.04 0.63
C THR A 508 71.09 -27.85 0.35
N LEU A 509 71.20 -29.04 -0.25
CA LEU A 509 70.07 -29.94 -0.46
C LEU A 509 69.47 -30.44 0.87
N SER A 510 70.32 -30.75 1.85
CA SER A 510 69.87 -31.19 3.18
C SER A 510 69.10 -30.09 3.92
N LEU A 511 69.63 -28.86 3.91
CA LEU A 511 68.95 -27.67 4.47
C LEU A 511 67.62 -27.40 3.76
N GLY A 512 67.60 -27.45 2.42
CA GLY A 512 66.37 -27.31 1.63
C GLY A 512 65.33 -28.39 1.94
N TYR A 513 65.76 -29.65 2.08
CA TYR A 513 64.89 -30.77 2.42
C TYR A 513 64.30 -30.65 3.83
N ILE A 514 65.11 -30.23 4.81
CA ILE A 514 64.66 -29.99 6.19
C ILE A 514 63.63 -28.87 6.20
N TRP A 515 63.89 -27.75 5.51
CA TRP A 515 62.94 -26.64 5.41
C TRP A 515 61.64 -27.06 4.73
N TYR A 516 61.72 -27.84 3.64
CA TYR A 516 60.56 -28.40 2.96
C TYR A 516 59.74 -29.31 3.88
N ARG A 517 60.38 -30.20 4.64
CA ARG A 517 59.71 -31.09 5.62
C ARG A 517 59.00 -30.31 6.71
N ILE A 518 59.62 -29.25 7.23
CA ILE A 518 59.02 -28.38 8.25
C ILE A 518 57.82 -27.62 7.67
N ALA A 519 57.96 -27.03 6.48
CA ALA A 519 56.88 -26.33 5.80
C ALA A 519 55.70 -27.28 5.45
N LYS A 520 55.99 -28.51 5.00
CA LYS A 520 54.98 -29.53 4.71
C LYS A 520 54.19 -29.93 5.95
N ARG A 521 54.87 -30.14 7.08
CA ARG A 521 54.20 -30.44 8.36
C ARG A 521 53.30 -29.30 8.83
N LYS A 522 53.76 -28.03 8.74
CA LYS A 522 52.93 -26.85 9.06
C LYS A 522 51.71 -26.71 8.14
N ARG A 523 51.85 -27.05 6.86
CA ARG A 523 50.75 -26.96 5.88
C ARG A 523 49.69 -28.05 6.10
N GLN A 524 50.12 -29.25 6.50
CA GLN A 524 49.20 -30.34 6.86
C GLN A 524 48.45 -30.08 8.17
N SER A 525 49.04 -29.36 9.14
CA SER A 525 48.32 -28.95 10.35
C SER A 525 47.32 -27.79 10.13
N LEU A 526 47.41 -27.07 9.00
CA LEU A 526 46.53 -25.94 8.64
C LEU A 526 45.33 -26.34 7.77
N LEU A 527 45.22 -27.60 7.36
CA LEU A 527 44.08 -28.13 6.60
C LEU A 527 43.27 -29.07 7.51
N PRO A 528 42.27 -28.57 8.26
CA PRO A 528 41.30 -29.44 8.91
C PRO A 528 40.31 -29.95 7.85
N PHE A 529 40.12 -31.27 7.81
CA PHE A 529 38.96 -31.97 7.25
C PHE A 529 38.63 -31.79 5.76
N PHE A 530 39.23 -32.64 4.89
CA PHE A 530 38.52 -33.25 3.76
C PHE A 530 39.19 -34.60 3.43
N HIS A 531 38.80 -35.64 4.16
CA HIS A 531 38.92 -37.03 3.67
C HIS A 531 37.52 -37.45 3.25
N VAL A 532 37.20 -37.30 1.96
CA VAL A 532 36.01 -37.92 1.36
C VAL A 532 36.51 -39.22 0.73
N ASP A 533 36.24 -40.33 1.40
CA ASP A 533 36.39 -41.67 0.83
C ASP A 533 35.33 -41.86 -0.27
N ALA A 534 35.72 -41.59 -1.52
CA ALA A 534 34.93 -41.94 -2.68
C ALA A 534 35.02 -43.46 -2.93
N ARG A 535 34.14 -44.24 -2.29
CA ARG A 535 33.71 -45.54 -2.83
C ARG A 535 32.35 -45.36 -3.48
N ILE A 536 32.36 -45.25 -4.80
CA ILE A 536 31.19 -45.36 -5.67
C ILE A 536 30.84 -46.86 -5.78
N PRO A 537 29.66 -47.34 -5.36
CA PRO A 537 29.14 -48.59 -5.85
C PRO A 537 28.34 -48.32 -7.12
N LEU A 538 28.79 -48.88 -8.24
CA LEU A 538 28.00 -49.05 -9.45
C LEU A 538 26.74 -49.86 -9.12
N ARG A 539 25.58 -49.32 -9.49
CA ARG A 539 24.41 -50.12 -9.87
C ARG A 539 23.62 -49.39 -10.95
#